data_AF-A0A1A2XXA4-F1
#
_entry.id   AF-A0A1A2XXA4-F1
#
_cell.length_a   1.000
_cell.length_b   1.000
_cell.length_c   1.000
_cell.angle_alpha   90.00
_cell.angle_beta   90.00
_cell.angle_gamma   90.00
#
_symmetry.space_group_name_H-M   'P 1'
#
loop_
_entity.id
_entity.type
_entity.pdbx_description
1 polymer ?
#
loop_
_entity_poly.entity_id
_entity_poly.type
_entity_poly.pdbx_seq_one_letter_code
_entity_poly.pdbx_strand_id
1 'polypeptide(L)'
;MKRVCATALALAAAVAPVLSAAGPAGAEPISQSGHSPLIDRVIQRALSQRGVPYVYGGGDVSGPTNGARARAATTSGAVTGLPGTGIGGLPGGPVVAGSATPGLAVPPGAGLPSAGTVGFDASGLIQYAFAGAGIKMPRTSGDQCSVGQKVPPAQARPGDLLCYGPGGTQSVALY
;
A
#
# COMPACT_ATOMS: atom_id res chain seq x y z
N MET A 1 -35.45 -3.27 -24.53
CA MET A 1 -36.63 -3.34 -23.66
C MET A 1 -36.47 -2.29 -22.57
N LYS A 2 -37.28 -1.22 -22.60
CA LYS A 2 -37.16 -0.02 -21.76
C LYS A 2 -38.24 -0.08 -20.67
N ARG A 3 -37.87 0.10 -19.40
CA ARG A 3 -38.82 0.23 -18.28
C ARG A 3 -38.74 1.65 -17.74
N VAL A 4 -39.89 2.32 -17.77
CA VAL A 4 -40.15 3.67 -17.27
C VAL A 4 -40.87 3.52 -15.92
N CYS A 5 -40.41 4.21 -14.88
CA CYS A 5 -41.18 4.40 -13.65
C CYS A 5 -41.16 5.87 -13.23
N ALA A 6 -42.32 6.48 -13.44
CA ALA A 6 -42.97 7.61 -12.81
C ALA A 6 -42.26 8.35 -11.65
N THR A 7 -42.10 9.64 -11.89
CA THR A 7 -42.01 10.74 -10.92
C THR A 7 -43.18 10.73 -9.92
N ALA A 8 -42.89 10.89 -8.63
CA ALA A 8 -43.84 11.40 -7.65
C ALA A 8 -43.20 12.59 -6.93
N LEU A 9 -43.74 13.77 -7.21
CA LEU A 9 -43.54 15.02 -6.48
C LEU A 9 -44.03 14.83 -5.03
N ALA A 10 -43.22 15.26 -4.06
CA ALA A 10 -43.73 15.67 -2.76
C ALA A 10 -42.97 16.92 -2.31
N LEU A 11 -43.56 18.07 -2.62
CA LEU A 11 -43.22 19.39 -2.13
C LEU A 11 -43.86 19.55 -0.74
N ALA A 12 -43.07 19.78 0.30
CA ALA A 12 -43.56 20.35 1.55
C ALA A 12 -42.46 21.19 2.19
N ALA A 13 -42.61 22.51 2.04
CA ALA A 13 -41.85 23.51 2.77
C ALA A 13 -42.46 23.68 4.16
N ALA A 14 -41.64 23.62 5.20
CA ALA A 14 -41.92 24.28 6.48
C ALA A 14 -40.58 24.75 7.07
N VAL A 15 -40.39 26.06 7.04
CA VAL A 15 -39.27 26.77 7.68
C VAL A 15 -39.70 27.16 9.08
N ALA A 16 -38.93 26.75 10.09
CA ALA A 16 -38.81 27.51 11.35
C ALA A 16 -37.40 27.26 11.94
N PRO A 17 -36.69 28.32 12.39
CA PRO A 17 -35.34 28.21 12.90
C PRO A 17 -35.36 27.88 14.40
N VAL A 18 -34.61 26.85 14.82
CA VAL A 18 -34.25 26.67 16.22
C VAL A 18 -32.78 27.03 16.39
N LEU A 19 -32.56 28.08 17.17
CA LEU A 19 -31.28 28.64 17.55
C LEU A 19 -30.66 27.82 18.70
N SER A 20 -29.34 27.58 18.59
CA SER A 20 -28.38 27.23 19.65
C SER A 20 -28.41 25.84 20.28
N ALA A 21 -27.38 25.04 19.95
CA ALA A 21 -26.30 24.74 20.89
C ALA A 21 -25.06 24.26 20.11
N ALA A 22 -23.97 25.02 20.19
CA ALA A 22 -22.65 24.57 19.75
C ALA A 22 -22.18 23.45 20.67
N GLY A 23 -22.38 22.20 20.26
CA GLY A 23 -21.64 21.04 20.77
C GLY A 23 -20.32 20.90 19.99
N PRO A 24 -19.22 20.49 20.62
CA PRO A 24 -17.94 20.36 19.93
C PRO A 24 -18.07 19.40 18.76
N ALA A 25 -17.49 19.80 17.63
CA ALA A 25 -17.38 19.02 16.42
C ALA A 25 -16.61 17.71 16.69
N GLY A 26 -17.32 16.71 17.21
CA GLY A 26 -17.00 15.32 16.93
C GLY A 26 -17.36 15.11 15.48
N ALA A 27 -16.36 15.11 14.60
CA ALA A 27 -16.52 14.59 13.26
C ALA A 27 -17.09 13.17 13.41
N GLU A 28 -18.38 13.01 13.16
CA GLU A 28 -18.97 11.70 12.95
C GLU A 28 -18.11 11.06 11.86
N PRO A 29 -17.49 9.89 12.10
CA PRO A 29 -16.78 9.22 11.04
C PRO A 29 -17.84 9.00 9.98
N ILE A 30 -17.66 9.66 8.85
CA ILE A 30 -18.43 9.44 7.65
C ILE A 30 -18.48 7.92 7.51
N SER A 31 -19.63 7.32 7.84
CA SER A 31 -19.90 5.92 7.56
C SER A 31 -20.15 5.87 6.06
N GLN A 32 -19.09 6.13 5.31
CA GLN A 32 -19.08 6.11 3.88
C GLN A 32 -19.22 4.66 3.50
N SER A 33 -20.39 4.35 2.95
CA SER A 33 -20.66 3.25 2.02
C SER A 33 -20.77 1.85 2.63
N GLY A 34 -21.64 1.01 2.04
CA GLY A 34 -21.97 -0.35 2.48
C GLY A 34 -20.83 -1.37 2.38
N HIS A 35 -19.70 -1.08 3.02
CA HIS A 35 -18.52 -1.92 3.14
C HIS A 35 -18.39 -2.47 4.57
N SER A 36 -17.75 -3.62 4.71
CA SER A 36 -17.53 -4.28 6.00
C SER A 36 -16.58 -3.45 6.89
N PRO A 37 -16.77 -3.41 8.23
CA PRO A 37 -15.87 -2.68 9.14
C PRO A 37 -14.40 -3.13 9.05
N LEU A 38 -14.15 -4.35 8.55
CA LEU A 38 -12.79 -4.82 8.26
C LEU A 38 -12.14 -4.05 7.10
N ILE A 39 -12.93 -3.70 6.07
CA ILE A 39 -12.45 -2.96 4.90
C ILE A 39 -12.08 -1.53 5.31
N ASP A 40 -12.93 -0.88 6.10
CA ASP A 40 -12.63 0.44 6.65
C ASP A 40 -11.33 0.41 7.46
N ARG A 41 -11.11 -0.65 8.24
CA ARG A 41 -9.87 -0.82 8.99
C ARG A 41 -8.65 -0.92 8.07
N VAL A 42 -8.73 -1.68 6.96
CA VAL A 42 -7.65 -1.79 5.96
C VAL A 42 -7.38 -0.43 5.32
N ILE A 43 -8.42 0.25 4.85
CA ILE A 43 -8.32 1.55 4.18
C ILE A 43 -7.70 2.59 5.13
N GLN A 44 -8.21 2.71 6.36
CA GLN A 44 -7.68 3.65 7.35
C GLN A 44 -6.22 3.35 7.68
N ARG A 45 -5.86 2.07 7.78
CA ARG A 45 -4.47 1.66 8.05
C ARG A 45 -3.55 1.98 6.88
N ALA A 46 -3.99 1.79 5.63
CA ALA A 46 -3.23 2.23 4.45
C ALA A 46 -3.09 3.76 4.38
N LEU A 47 -4.19 4.49 4.58
CA LEU A 47 -4.21 5.95 4.57
C LEU A 47 -3.33 6.56 5.66
N SER A 48 -3.18 5.89 6.81
CA SER A 48 -2.28 6.34 7.89
C SER A 48 -0.80 6.41 7.48
N GLN A 49 -0.41 5.74 6.38
CA GLN A 49 0.96 5.72 5.86
C GLN A 49 1.15 6.68 4.68
N ARG A 50 0.18 7.55 4.39
CA ARG A 50 0.34 8.58 3.38
C ARG A 50 1.51 9.50 3.74
N GLY A 51 2.39 9.72 2.77
CA GLY A 51 3.62 10.51 2.96
C GLY A 51 4.83 9.68 3.39
N VAL A 52 4.66 8.40 3.73
CA VAL A 52 5.79 7.49 3.94
C VAL A 52 6.52 7.27 2.60
N PRO A 53 7.86 7.38 2.55
CA PRO A 53 8.62 7.22 1.32
C PRO A 53 8.40 5.85 0.65
N TYR A 54 8.43 5.84 -0.68
CA TYR A 54 8.51 4.59 -1.43
C TYR A 54 9.93 4.02 -1.33
N VAL A 55 10.05 2.79 -0.84
CA VAL A 55 11.33 2.09 -0.66
C VAL A 55 11.20 0.66 -1.16
N TYR A 56 11.95 0.31 -2.20
CA TYR A 56 11.86 -1.01 -2.83
C TYR A 56 12.22 -2.14 -1.85
N GLY A 57 11.33 -3.12 -1.71
CA GLY A 57 11.42 -4.21 -0.74
C GLY A 57 11.25 -3.78 0.72
N GLY A 58 10.90 -2.52 0.96
CA GLY A 58 10.59 -1.98 2.28
C GLY A 58 9.16 -2.31 2.71
N GLY A 59 8.94 -2.34 4.01
CA GLY A 59 7.63 -2.57 4.61
C GLY A 59 7.23 -4.04 4.76
N ASP A 60 6.54 -4.31 5.87
CA ASP A 60 5.91 -5.58 6.20
C ASP A 60 4.68 -5.37 7.10
N VAL A 61 4.13 -6.45 7.65
CA VAL A 61 2.93 -6.43 8.51
C VAL A 61 3.05 -5.51 9.73
N SER A 62 4.28 -5.23 10.19
CA SER A 62 4.58 -4.45 11.38
C SER A 62 4.70 -2.95 11.08
N GLY A 63 5.03 -2.57 9.85
CA GLY A 63 5.25 -1.18 9.48
C GLY A 63 6.27 -1.00 8.36
N PRO A 64 6.68 0.26 8.09
CA PRO A 64 7.68 0.56 7.08
C PRO A 64 9.05 0.07 7.53
N THR A 65 9.88 -0.37 6.57
CA THR A 65 11.24 -0.84 6.85
C THR A 65 12.23 -0.32 5.83
N ASN A 66 13.53 -0.48 6.11
CA ASN A 66 14.57 -0.21 5.13
C ASN A 66 14.43 -1.13 3.91
N GLY A 67 14.86 -0.65 2.75
CA GLY A 67 14.78 -1.43 1.51
C GLY A 67 15.63 -2.69 1.53
N ALA A 68 15.31 -3.63 0.64
CA ALA A 68 15.98 -4.93 0.59
C ALA A 68 17.52 -4.82 0.47
N ARG A 69 18.01 -3.84 -0.29
CA ARG A 69 19.46 -3.56 -0.45
C ARG A 69 20.11 -3.08 0.85
N ALA A 70 19.44 -2.19 1.58
CA ALA A 70 19.93 -1.70 2.87
C ALA A 70 19.98 -2.82 3.92
N ARG A 71 18.92 -3.65 3.98
CA ARG A 71 18.88 -4.83 4.87
C ARG A 71 19.98 -5.83 4.54
N ALA A 72 20.23 -6.10 3.25
CA ALA A 72 21.32 -6.96 2.82
C ALA A 72 22.70 -6.39 3.21
N ALA A 73 22.89 -5.07 3.11
CA ALA A 73 24.14 -4.41 3.51
C ALA A 73 24.36 -4.48 5.03
N THR A 74 23.32 -4.29 5.86
CA THR A 74 23.43 -4.48 7.32
C THR A 74 23.83 -5.91 7.68
N THR A 75 23.24 -6.91 7.00
CA THR A 75 23.59 -8.32 7.23
C THR A 75 25.02 -8.66 6.77
N SER A 76 25.49 -8.10 5.64
CA SER A 76 26.89 -8.24 5.20
C SER A 76 27.89 -7.47 6.07
N GLY A 77 27.48 -6.40 6.75
CA GLY A 77 28.32 -5.72 7.74
C GLY A 77 28.43 -6.48 9.06
N ALA A 78 27.40 -7.25 9.41
CA ALA A 78 27.38 -8.08 10.63
C ALA A 78 28.33 -9.29 10.56
N VAL A 79 28.71 -9.76 9.36
CA VAL A 79 29.73 -10.82 9.20
C VAL A 79 31.17 -10.32 9.34
N THR A 80 31.41 -9.00 9.30
CA THR A 80 32.74 -8.39 9.50
C THR A 80 33.07 -8.18 11.00
N GLY A 81 32.15 -8.53 11.90
CA GLY A 81 32.29 -8.36 13.35
C GLY A 81 32.75 -9.59 14.13
N LEU A 82 32.99 -10.74 13.49
CA LEU A 82 33.66 -11.86 14.15
C LEU A 82 35.19 -11.67 14.12
N PRO A 83 35.88 -11.69 15.28
CA PRO A 83 37.32 -11.60 15.30
C PRO A 83 37.92 -12.90 14.76
N GLY A 84 38.49 -12.83 13.56
CA GLY A 84 39.34 -13.87 12.99
C GLY A 84 38.81 -14.43 11.67
N THR A 85 39.28 -13.88 10.53
CA THR A 85 40.26 -14.51 9.63
C THR A 85 40.36 -13.67 8.34
N GLY A 86 41.54 -13.07 8.15
CA GLY A 86 42.16 -12.63 6.88
C GLY A 86 41.30 -12.18 5.69
N ILE A 87 41.37 -10.89 5.38
CA ILE A 87 41.15 -10.33 4.04
C ILE A 87 42.24 -10.80 3.06
N GLY A 88 41.87 -11.70 2.14
CA GLY A 88 42.67 -12.09 0.98
C GLY A 88 41.80 -11.93 -0.28
N GLY A 89 42.16 -10.99 -1.15
CA GLY A 89 41.30 -10.52 -2.23
C GLY A 89 41.01 -11.51 -3.34
N LEU A 90 39.95 -11.21 -4.11
CA LEU A 90 39.78 -11.62 -5.50
C LEU A 90 38.99 -10.54 -6.28
N PRO A 91 39.43 -10.17 -7.49
CA PRO A 91 38.72 -9.25 -8.38
C PRO A 91 37.64 -10.01 -9.19
N GLY A 92 36.49 -9.36 -9.44
CA GLY A 92 35.55 -9.76 -10.49
C GLY A 92 34.73 -11.03 -10.26
N GLY A 93 33.60 -10.91 -9.57
CA GLY A 93 32.47 -11.86 -9.64
C GLY A 93 31.20 -11.07 -9.98
N PRO A 94 30.21 -11.66 -10.68
CA PRO A 94 29.16 -10.87 -11.31
C PRO A 94 28.36 -10.16 -10.22
N VAL A 95 28.33 -8.83 -10.29
CA VAL A 95 27.24 -8.08 -9.70
C VAL A 95 25.99 -8.60 -10.40
N VAL A 96 25.19 -9.40 -9.69
CA VAL A 96 23.84 -9.72 -10.15
C VAL A 96 23.10 -8.39 -10.19
N ALA A 97 23.09 -7.78 -11.36
CA ALA A 97 22.25 -6.66 -11.73
C ALA A 97 20.79 -7.16 -11.67
N GLY A 98 20.22 -7.16 -10.47
CA GLY A 98 18.84 -7.55 -10.20
C GLY A 98 17.91 -6.34 -10.26
N SER A 99 17.28 -6.18 -11.43
CA SER A 99 16.11 -5.37 -11.77
C SER A 99 16.16 -3.88 -11.40
N ALA A 100 16.87 -3.10 -12.20
CA ALA A 100 16.29 -1.83 -12.64
C ALA A 100 15.07 -2.16 -13.50
N THR A 101 13.92 -1.56 -13.21
CA THR A 101 12.71 -1.64 -14.04
C THR A 101 13.05 -1.16 -15.45
N PRO A 102 12.82 -1.96 -16.51
CA PRO A 102 12.75 -1.41 -17.86
C PRO A 102 11.50 -0.53 -17.92
N GLY A 103 11.68 0.80 -18.05
CA GLY A 103 10.62 1.67 -18.57
C GLY A 103 10.21 2.89 -17.76
N LEU A 104 10.67 3.09 -16.53
CA LEU A 104 10.50 4.39 -15.87
C LEU A 104 11.87 5.03 -15.69
N ALA A 105 12.21 5.94 -16.60
CA ALA A 105 13.29 6.88 -16.38
C ALA A 105 12.98 7.67 -15.10
N VAL A 106 13.68 7.35 -14.02
CA VAL A 106 13.72 8.19 -12.83
C VAL A 106 14.35 9.51 -13.27
N PRO A 107 13.68 10.66 -13.12
CA PRO A 107 14.28 11.94 -13.47
C PRO A 107 15.59 12.10 -12.66
N PRO A 108 16.69 12.51 -13.28
CA PRO A 108 17.94 12.77 -12.57
C PRO A 108 17.69 13.86 -11.53
N GLY A 109 17.73 13.48 -10.24
CA GLY A 109 17.41 14.37 -9.11
C GLY A 109 16.45 13.77 -8.08
N ALA A 110 15.70 12.71 -8.42
CA ALA A 110 15.00 11.91 -7.42
C ALA A 110 16.04 11.00 -6.74
N GLY A 111 16.65 11.51 -5.66
CA GLY A 111 17.60 10.74 -4.86
C GLY A 111 17.01 9.36 -4.55
N LEU A 112 17.75 8.30 -4.90
CA LEU A 112 17.39 6.98 -4.40
C LEU A 112 17.33 7.08 -2.87
N PRO A 113 16.31 6.47 -2.22
CA PRO A 113 16.29 6.39 -0.77
C PRO A 113 17.65 5.85 -0.31
N SER A 114 18.35 6.65 0.50
CA SER A 114 19.66 6.28 1.04
C SER A 114 19.52 4.99 1.86
N ALA A 115 20.62 4.28 2.13
CA ALA A 115 20.61 3.01 2.86
C ALA A 115 20.01 3.06 4.29
N GLY A 116 19.47 4.21 4.74
CA GLY A 116 18.69 4.37 5.97
C GLY A 116 17.28 4.93 5.79
N THR A 117 16.76 5.05 4.56
CA THR A 117 15.37 5.47 4.36
C THR A 117 14.42 4.32 4.64
N VAL A 118 13.55 4.52 5.63
CA VAL A 118 12.50 3.60 6.03
C VAL A 118 11.22 3.93 5.25
N GLY A 119 10.62 2.93 4.62
CA GLY A 119 9.42 3.13 3.82
C GLY A 119 8.71 1.84 3.42
N PHE A 120 7.82 1.96 2.44
CA PHE A 120 7.04 0.85 1.89
C PHE A 120 7.30 0.69 0.40
N ASP A 121 7.29 -0.55 -0.08
CA ASP A 121 6.95 -0.82 -1.48
C ASP A 121 5.45 -1.11 -1.63
N ALA A 122 5.00 -1.25 -2.87
CA ALA A 122 3.58 -1.43 -3.19
C ALA A 122 2.96 -2.61 -2.43
N SER A 123 3.56 -3.80 -2.51
CA SER A 123 3.04 -5.01 -1.85
C SER A 123 3.32 -5.05 -0.34
N GLY A 124 4.35 -4.36 0.15
CA GLY A 124 4.62 -4.17 1.58
C GLY A 124 3.51 -3.38 2.27
N LEU A 125 3.05 -2.30 1.63
CA LEU A 125 1.94 -1.50 2.16
C LEU A 125 0.63 -2.31 2.21
N ILE A 126 0.35 -3.14 1.19
CA ILE A 126 -0.83 -4.01 1.19
C ILE A 126 -0.78 -5.03 2.32
N GLN A 127 0.37 -5.68 2.57
CA GLN A 127 0.51 -6.58 3.73
C GLN A 127 0.25 -5.86 5.05
N TYR A 128 0.81 -4.67 5.22
CA TYR A 128 0.61 -3.85 6.41
C TYR A 128 -0.86 -3.52 6.63
N ALA A 129 -1.56 -3.09 5.58
CA ALA A 129 -2.97 -2.69 5.65
C ALA A 129 -3.87 -3.89 6.01
N PHE A 130 -3.75 -5.00 5.28
CA PHE A 130 -4.56 -6.20 5.49
C PHE A 130 -4.26 -6.93 6.81
N ALA A 131 -3.02 -6.85 7.31
CA ALA A 131 -2.68 -7.34 8.65
C ALA A 131 -3.49 -6.64 9.74
N GLY A 132 -3.92 -5.39 9.53
CA GLY A 132 -4.80 -4.67 10.45
C GLY A 132 -6.22 -5.25 10.57
N ALA A 133 -6.64 -6.05 9.60
CA ALA A 133 -7.88 -6.82 9.62
C ALA A 133 -7.64 -8.31 9.92
N GLY A 134 -6.42 -8.70 10.31
CA GLY A 134 -6.04 -10.09 10.57
C GLY A 134 -5.83 -10.94 9.32
N ILE A 135 -5.78 -10.34 8.13
CA ILE A 135 -5.60 -11.04 6.86
C ILE A 135 -4.11 -11.06 6.49
N LYS A 136 -3.55 -12.27 6.34
CA LYS A 136 -2.15 -12.46 5.95
C LYS A 136 -2.03 -12.45 4.43
N MET A 137 -1.37 -11.42 3.89
CA MET A 137 -1.08 -11.31 2.46
C MET A 137 0.33 -11.83 2.14
N PRO A 138 0.55 -12.39 0.93
CA PRO A 138 1.89 -12.77 0.47
C PRO A 138 2.76 -11.53 0.19
N ARG A 139 4.09 -11.69 0.08
CA ARG A 139 5.04 -10.56 -0.05
C ARG A 139 5.07 -9.94 -1.44
N THR A 140 4.76 -10.71 -2.48
CA THR A 140 4.87 -10.30 -3.87
C THR A 140 3.52 -9.84 -4.42
N SER A 141 3.51 -8.82 -5.29
CA SER A 141 2.27 -8.34 -5.90
C SER A 141 1.59 -9.40 -6.77
N GLY A 142 2.36 -10.23 -7.47
CA GLY A 142 1.80 -11.32 -8.28
C GLY A 142 1.02 -12.35 -7.45
N ASP A 143 1.57 -12.76 -6.31
CA ASP A 143 0.87 -13.67 -5.40
C ASP A 143 -0.34 -12.99 -4.75
N GLN A 144 -0.22 -11.70 -4.39
CA GLN A 144 -1.33 -10.92 -3.82
C GLN A 144 -2.50 -10.81 -4.80
N CYS A 145 -2.22 -10.67 -6.09
CA CYS A 145 -3.21 -10.62 -7.16
C CYS A 145 -3.79 -11.99 -7.56
N SER A 146 -3.21 -13.07 -7.03
CA SER A 146 -3.62 -14.44 -7.27
C SER A 146 -4.46 -15.01 -6.12
N VAL A 147 -4.44 -14.37 -4.96
CA VAL A 147 -5.31 -14.71 -3.83
C VAL A 147 -6.66 -13.98 -3.91
N GLY A 148 -7.70 -14.58 -3.32
CA GLY A 148 -9.03 -13.97 -3.22
C GLY A 148 -9.89 -14.10 -4.49
N GLN A 149 -11.00 -13.37 -4.51
CA GLN A 149 -11.95 -13.35 -5.62
C GLN A 149 -11.53 -12.30 -6.65
N LYS A 150 -11.46 -12.69 -7.93
CA LYS A 150 -11.20 -11.75 -9.03
C LYS A 150 -12.47 -10.94 -9.33
N VAL A 151 -12.35 -9.62 -9.26
CA VAL A 151 -13.41 -8.67 -9.60
C VAL A 151 -13.01 -7.91 -10.87
N PRO A 152 -13.90 -7.77 -11.87
CA PRO A 152 -13.63 -6.93 -13.03
C PRO A 152 -13.36 -5.47 -12.61
N PRO A 153 -12.43 -4.74 -13.25
CA PRO A 153 -12.11 -3.37 -12.86
C PRO A 153 -13.31 -2.41 -12.83
N ALA A 154 -14.32 -2.64 -13.69
CA ALA A 154 -15.55 -1.86 -13.73
C ALA A 154 -16.46 -2.05 -12.50
N GLN A 155 -16.19 -3.06 -11.67
CA GLN A 155 -16.93 -3.39 -10.46
C GLN A 155 -16.07 -3.20 -9.20
N ALA A 156 -14.86 -2.64 -9.32
CA ALA A 156 -13.97 -2.40 -8.20
C ALA A 156 -14.66 -1.52 -7.15
N ARG A 157 -14.55 -1.95 -5.89
CA ARG A 157 -15.09 -1.28 -4.72
C ARG A 157 -13.95 -0.90 -3.77
N PRO A 158 -14.15 0.13 -2.93
CA PRO A 158 -13.20 0.46 -1.87
C PRO A 158 -12.76 -0.78 -1.10
N GLY A 159 -11.45 -0.97 -1.00
CA GLY A 159 -10.84 -2.15 -0.37
C GLY A 159 -10.41 -3.26 -1.34
N ASP A 160 -10.78 -3.18 -2.61
CA ASP A 160 -10.30 -4.11 -3.64
C ASP A 160 -8.85 -3.81 -4.03
N LEU A 161 -8.15 -4.84 -4.53
CA LEU A 161 -6.78 -4.71 -5.03
C LEU A 161 -6.77 -4.50 -6.54
N LEU A 162 -6.10 -3.43 -6.96
CA LEU A 162 -5.75 -3.17 -8.35
C LEU A 162 -4.40 -3.80 -8.65
N CYS A 163 -4.33 -4.59 -9.71
CA CYS A 163 -3.16 -5.36 -10.08
C CYS A 163 -2.61 -4.87 -11.42
N TYR A 164 -1.31 -4.56 -11.45
CA TYR A 164 -0.66 -3.99 -12.63
C TYR A 164 0.38 -4.94 -13.23
N GLY A 165 0.45 -4.93 -14.56
CA GLY A 165 1.33 -5.78 -15.35
C GLY A 165 0.84 -7.22 -15.54
N PRO A 166 1.54 -8.02 -16.37
CA PRO A 166 1.19 -9.42 -16.58
C PRO A 166 1.17 -10.18 -15.26
N GLY A 167 0.02 -10.76 -14.92
CA GLY A 167 -0.17 -11.48 -13.65
C GLY A 167 -0.07 -10.63 -12.39
N GLY A 168 -0.16 -9.29 -12.47
CA GLY A 168 -0.04 -8.40 -11.30
C GLY A 168 1.39 -8.25 -10.77
N THR A 169 2.40 -8.64 -11.56
CA THR A 169 3.80 -8.71 -11.11
C THR A 169 4.51 -7.36 -11.06
N GLN A 170 3.96 -6.30 -11.66
CA GLN A 170 4.62 -4.99 -11.71
C GLN A 170 4.33 -4.16 -10.46
N SER A 171 3.06 -4.10 -10.04
CA SER A 171 2.64 -3.33 -8.88
C SER A 171 1.24 -3.76 -8.43
N VAL A 172 0.86 -3.31 -7.25
CA VAL A 172 -0.46 -3.51 -6.64
C VAL A 172 -0.87 -2.23 -5.91
N ALA A 173 -2.15 -1.89 -5.93
CA ALA A 173 -2.70 -0.76 -5.21
C ALA A 173 -4.03 -1.11 -4.54
N LEU A 174 -4.39 -0.36 -3.51
CA LEU A 174 -5.71 -0.43 -2.88
C LEU A 174 -6.62 0.60 -3.57
N TYR A 175 -7.80 0.18 -4.02
CA TYR A 175 -8.87 1.05 -4.53
C TYR A 175 -9.63 1.70 -3.37
#